data_AF-A0A957CJ34-F1
#
_entry.id   AF-A0A957CJ34-F1
#
_cell.length_a   1.000
_cell.length_b   1.000
_cell.length_c   1.000
_cell.angle_alpha   90.00
_cell.angle_beta   90.00
_cell.angle_gamma   90.00
#
_symmetry.space_group_name_H-M   'P 1'
#
loop_
_entity.id
_entity.type
_entity.pdbx_description
1 polymer ?
#
loop_
_entity_poly.entity_id
_entity_poly.type
_entity_poly.pdbx_seq_one_letter_code
_entity_poly.pdbx_strand_id
1 'polypeptide(L)' 'YGRSDIMVVIGGVIPAQDYQYLYDHGAAAIFGPGTVIPIAAQKVLTELEQRLGHDNV' A
#
# COMPACT_ATOMS: atom_id res chain seq x y z
N TYR A 1 -6.07 0.79 -19.98
CA TYR A 1 -6.14 1.59 -18.74
C TYR A 1 -7.52 1.35 -18.13
N GLY A 2 -7.66 1.12 -16.81
CA GLY A 2 -8.98 0.83 -16.20
C GLY A 2 -9.06 -0.38 -15.28
N ARG A 3 -7.96 -0.80 -14.65
CA ARG A 3 -7.95 -1.86 -13.64
C ARG A 3 -7.89 -1.25 -12.23
N SER A 4 -8.98 -0.59 -11.83
CA SER A 4 -9.10 -0.01 -10.48
C SER A 4 -9.19 -1.07 -9.36
N ASP A 5 -9.35 -2.33 -9.75
CA ASP A 5 -9.32 -3.50 -8.86
C ASP A 5 -7.90 -3.88 -8.42
N ILE A 6 -6.86 -3.47 -9.16
CA ILE A 6 -5.47 -3.81 -8.83
C ILE A 6 -4.95 -2.83 -7.77
N MET A 7 -4.53 -3.36 -6.63
CA MET A 7 -3.89 -2.60 -5.57
C MET A 7 -2.47 -2.18 -5.97
N VAL A 8 -2.11 -0.91 -5.75
CA VAL A 8 -0.78 -0.35 -6.02
C VAL A 8 -0.10 -0.01 -4.70
N VAL A 9 1.12 -0.48 -4.51
CA VAL A 9 1.98 -0.11 -3.36
C VAL A 9 3.27 0.51 -3.87
N ILE A 10 3.87 1.40 -3.07
CA ILE A 10 5.06 2.16 -3.45
C ILE A 10 6.18 1.86 -2.46
N GLY A 11 7.39 1.65 -2.97
CA GLY A 11 8.57 1.43 -2.16
C GLY A 11 9.78 2.23 -2.66
N GLY A 12 10.76 2.45 -1.77
CA GLY A 12 12.03 3.11 -2.11
C GLY A 12 12.28 4.38 -1.31
N VAL A 13 12.94 5.36 -1.91
CA VAL A 13 13.19 6.68 -1.32
C VAL A 13 12.12 7.64 -1.83
N ILE A 14 11.15 8.00 -0.98
CA ILE A 14 10.07 8.93 -1.31
C ILE A 14 10.15 10.11 -0.34
N PRO A 15 10.15 11.37 -0.81
CA PRO A 15 10.08 12.53 0.06
C PRO A 15 8.78 12.55 0.87
N ALA A 16 8.85 12.86 2.17
CA ALA A 16 7.69 12.78 3.07
C ALA A 16 6.53 13.68 2.63
N GLN A 17 6.81 14.83 2.02
CA GLN A 17 5.80 15.75 1.51
C GLN A 17 4.96 15.17 0.35
N ASP A 18 5.47 14.15 -0.36
CA ASP A 18 4.78 13.54 -1.50
C ASP A 18 3.79 12.46 -1.06
N TYR A 19 3.81 12.04 0.21
CA TYR A 19 3.04 10.89 0.67
C TYR A 19 1.54 11.11 0.51
N GLN A 20 1.03 12.26 0.94
CA GLN A 20 -0.40 12.56 0.83
C GLN A 20 -0.84 12.59 -0.64
N TYR A 21 -0.05 13.23 -1.50
CA TYR A 21 -0.31 13.26 -2.94
C TYR A 21 -0.41 11.84 -3.52
N LEU A 22 0.52 10.95 -3.17
CA LEU A 22 0.51 9.57 -3.66
C LEU A 22 -0.69 8.76 -3.13
N TYR A 23 -1.09 8.94 -1.87
CA TYR A 23 -2.30 8.33 -1.33
C TYR A 23 -3.56 8.82 -2.03
N ASP A 24 -3.69 10.14 -2.24
CA ASP A 24 -4.84 10.76 -2.93
C ASP A 24 -4.99 10.26 -4.38
N HIS A 25 -3.90 9.78 -4.99
CA HIS A 25 -3.85 9.26 -6.35
C HIS A 25 -3.82 7.72 -6.42
N GLY A 26 -4.13 7.02 -5.32
CA GLY A 26 -4.44 5.58 -5.33
C GLY A 26 -3.33 4.66 -4.83
N ALA A 27 -2.26 5.19 -4.22
CA ALA A 27 -1.33 4.34 -3.47
C ALA A 27 -2.06 3.72 -2.26
N ALA A 28 -1.99 2.41 -2.11
CA ALA A 28 -2.56 1.70 -0.96
C ALA A 28 -1.60 1.70 0.24
N ALA A 29 -0.29 1.67 0.00
CA ALA A 29 0.73 1.75 1.03
C ALA A 29 2.04 2.32 0.47
N ILE A 30 2.80 3.01 1.32
CA ILE A 30 4.14 3.52 1.01
C ILE A 30 5.14 2.93 2.01
N PHE A 31 6.24 2.37 1.49
CA PHE A 31 7.30 1.70 2.25
C PHE A 31 8.65 2.38 2.00
N GLY A 32 9.07 3.22 2.94
CA GLY A 32 10.32 3.99 2.85
C GLY A 32 11.58 3.16 3.15
N PRO A 33 12.77 3.81 3.15
CA PRO A 33 14.02 3.15 3.49
C PRO A 33 14.00 2.60 4.92
N GLY A 34 14.58 1.41 5.13
CA GLY A 34 14.61 0.75 6.44
C GLY A 34 13.31 0.04 6.82
N THR A 35 12.33 -0.07 5.90
CA THR A 35 11.11 -0.85 6.12
C THR A 35 11.45 -2.31 6.47
N VAL A 36 10.87 -2.81 7.56
CA VAL A 36 10.99 -4.21 8.01
C VAL A 36 10.08 -5.10 7.15
N ILE A 37 10.69 -6.04 6.41
CA ILE A 37 9.98 -6.85 5.40
C ILE A 37 8.75 -7.59 5.98
N PRO A 38 8.84 -8.32 7.12
CA PRO A 38 7.67 -8.99 7.70
C PRO A 38 6.51 -8.05 8.01
N ILE A 39 6.80 -6.83 8.50
CA ILE A 39 5.78 -5.82 8.82
C ILE A 39 5.14 -5.30 7.53
N ALA A 40 5.94 -5.05 6.50
CA ALA A 40 5.41 -4.63 5.20
C ALA A 40 4.52 -5.71 4.56
N ALA A 41 4.96 -6.96 4.58
CA ALA A 41 4.20 -8.08 4.04
C ALA A 41 2.85 -8.24 4.75
N GLN A 42 2.83 -8.16 6.09
CA GLN A 42 1.59 -8.19 6.85
C GLN A 42 0.66 -7.05 6.46
N LYS A 43 1.18 -5.82 6.34
CA LYS A 43 0.39 -4.66 5.93
C LYS A 43 -0.19 -4.81 4.52
N VAL A 44 0.59 -5.31 3.56
CA VAL A 44 0.12 -5.58 2.19
C VAL A 44 -1.01 -6.61 2.19
N LEU A 45 -0.86 -7.70 2.95
CA LEU A 45 -1.87 -8.75 3.04
C LEU A 45 -3.17 -8.23 3.66
N THR A 46 -3.08 -7.53 4.79
CA THR A 46 -4.26 -6.95 5.46
C THR A 46 -5.02 -5.97 4.56
N GLU A 47 -4.31 -5.08 3.86
CA GLU A 47 -4.94 -4.13 2.92
C GLU A 47 -5.61 -4.85 1.74
N LEU A 48 -4.98 -5.93 1.24
CA LEU A 48 -5.54 -6.73 0.15
C LEU A 48 -6.80 -7.49 0.59
N GLU A 49 -6.78 -8.13 1.76
CA GLU A 49 -7.93 -8.84 2.34
C GLU A 49 -9.14 -7.92 2.52
N GLN A 50 -8.91 -6.72 3.08
CA GLN A 50 -9.96 -5.71 3.25
C GLN A 50 -10.61 -5.31 1.91
N ARG A 51 -9.80 -5.14 0.87
CA ARG A 51 -10.29 -4.79 -0.48
C ARG A 51 -11.07 -5.92 -1.15
N LEU A 52 -10.70 -7.17 -0.88
CA LEU A 52 -11.39 -8.35 -1.41
C LEU A 52 -12.64 -8.73 -0.60
N GLY A 53 -12.92 -8.03 0.51
CA GLY A 53 -14.04 -8.34 1.40
C GLY A 53 -13.85 -9.66 2.15
N HIS A 54 -12.61 -10.07 2.38
CA HIS A 54 -12.30 -11.19 3.27
C HIS A 54 -12.30 -10.64 4.69
N ASP A 55 -13.43 -10.80 5.38
CA ASP A 55 -13.49 -10.51 6.81
C ASP A 55 -12.55 -11.50 7.53
N ASN A 56 -11.56 -10.97 8.23
CA ASN A 56 -10.72 -11.74 9.14
C ASN A 56 -11.60 -12.27 10.26
N VAL A 57 -12.13 -13.49 10.08
CA VAL A 57 -12.77 -14.31 11.13
C VAL A 57 -11.74 -14.75 12.15
#